data_AF-A0A7J8PNN3-F1
#
_entry.id   AF-A0A7J8PNN3-F1
#
_cell.length_a   1.000
_cell.length_b   1.000
_cell.length_c   1.000
_cell.angle_alpha   90.00
_cell.angle_beta   90.00
_cell.angle_gamma   90.00
#
_symmetry.space_group_name_H-M   'P 1'
#
loop_
_entity.id
_entity.type
_entity.pdbx_description
1 polymer ?
#
loop_
_entity_poly.entity_id
_entity_poly.type
_entity_poly.pdbx_seq_one_letter_code
_entity_poly.pdbx_strand_id
1 'polypeptide(L)'
;MAEKQSSSAARKSFFALFLTTIVLFVLSWLFVLRLTGRPRPLDRKVLTTQKLPTFFHHVKSQSSNGLSRAILVNNGGREEEPPKREQGFQDKDGAMNCNGNVKEPLKIFMYDLDPEFHFGLLDWKPQGDRIWPDIRTEIPPYPEGLNLQHSIEYWLTLDLLASEISDNPNNRVAMRVQNSSEADLIFVPFFSSLSYNRFSKQNPHQKKSVNKVLQAKLVKFLTAQKEWKMSGGRDHIVMAHHPNSMLDARMQLWPSIFILADFGRYPLNIANVDKDVIAPYKHMVESYANDTSDFDSRQTLLFFQGSIYRKDGGFARQELFYLLKDEKDVHFAFGSLKNNGVIKAGQGMRLSKFCLNIAGDTP
;
A
#
# COMPACT_ATOMS: atom_id res chain seq x y z
N MET A 1 -79.78 5.29 -10.28
CA MET A 1 -79.29 5.85 -8.99
C MET A 1 -78.01 5.12 -8.51
N ALA A 2 -77.00 4.93 -9.38
CA ALA A 2 -75.80 4.12 -9.05
C ALA A 2 -74.46 4.73 -9.50
N GLU A 3 -74.44 5.90 -10.15
CA GLU A 3 -73.19 6.43 -10.74
C GLU A 3 -72.47 7.47 -9.84
N LYS A 4 -73.15 8.01 -8.82
CA LYS A 4 -72.59 9.05 -7.95
C LYS A 4 -71.78 8.53 -6.75
N GLN A 5 -71.84 7.23 -6.44
CA GLN A 5 -71.14 6.67 -5.26
C GLN A 5 -69.72 6.17 -5.56
N SER A 6 -69.41 5.76 -6.80
CA SER A 6 -68.10 5.22 -7.19
C SER A 6 -66.96 6.27 -7.09
N SER A 7 -67.22 7.51 -7.49
CA SER A 7 -66.24 8.62 -7.45
C SER A 7 -65.76 8.98 -6.04
N SER A 8 -66.65 8.89 -5.04
CA SER A 8 -66.32 9.24 -3.64
C SER A 8 -65.38 8.21 -3.00
N ALA A 9 -65.59 6.92 -3.28
CA ALA A 9 -64.76 5.84 -2.75
C ALA A 9 -63.33 5.88 -3.34
N ALA A 10 -63.20 6.12 -4.65
CA ALA A 10 -61.91 6.28 -5.30
C ALA A 10 -61.13 7.48 -4.74
N ARG A 11 -61.78 8.64 -4.55
CA ARG A 11 -61.15 9.84 -3.96
C ARG A 11 -60.64 9.61 -2.54
N LYS A 12 -61.41 8.88 -1.71
CA LYS A 12 -61.01 8.52 -0.34
C LYS A 12 -59.81 7.57 -0.32
N SER A 13 -59.75 6.62 -1.27
CA SER A 13 -58.63 5.69 -1.43
C SER A 13 -57.33 6.40 -1.84
N PHE A 14 -57.39 7.31 -2.82
CA PHE A 14 -56.23 8.12 -3.22
C PHE A 14 -55.74 9.04 -2.10
N PHE A 15 -56.65 9.62 -1.32
CA PHE A 15 -56.28 10.46 -0.18
C PHE A 15 -55.60 9.65 0.94
N ALA A 16 -56.07 8.43 1.20
CA ALA A 16 -55.44 7.52 2.15
C ALA A 16 -54.02 7.10 1.69
N LEU A 17 -53.85 6.74 0.42
CA LEU A 17 -52.54 6.43 -0.15
C LEU A 17 -51.57 7.62 -0.05
N PHE A 18 -52.03 8.83 -0.38
CA PHE A 18 -51.23 10.04 -0.26
C PHE A 18 -50.84 10.35 1.20
N LEU A 19 -51.74 10.12 2.16
CA LEU A 19 -51.45 10.29 3.57
C LEU A 19 -50.41 9.27 4.06
N THR A 20 -50.50 8.02 3.60
CA THR A 20 -49.53 6.97 3.97
C THR A 20 -48.12 7.25 3.44
N THR A 21 -47.99 7.79 2.21
CA THR A 21 -46.68 8.14 1.66
C THR A 21 -46.06 9.34 2.38
N ILE A 22 -46.85 10.34 2.78
CA ILE A 22 -46.37 11.46 3.61
C ILE A 22 -45.87 10.95 4.97
N VAL A 23 -46.62 10.07 5.64
CA VAL A 23 -46.20 9.52 6.93
C VAL A 23 -44.90 8.73 6.81
N LEU A 24 -44.75 7.90 5.78
CA LEU A 24 -43.51 7.16 5.54
C LEU A 24 -42.32 8.09 5.23
N PHE A 25 -42.56 9.19 4.50
CA PHE A 25 -41.53 10.19 4.22
C PHE A 25 -41.11 10.98 5.46
N VAL A 26 -42.05 11.34 6.33
CA VAL A 26 -41.73 12.02 7.60
C VAL A 26 -40.99 11.08 8.54
N LEU A 27 -41.39 9.80 8.63
CA LEU A 27 -40.69 8.80 9.46
C LEU A 27 -39.28 8.52 8.96
N SER A 28 -39.05 8.45 7.65
CA SER A 28 -37.69 8.27 7.09
C SER A 28 -36.82 9.50 7.36
N TRP A 29 -37.38 10.71 7.26
CA TRP A 29 -36.68 11.95 7.58
C TRP A 29 -36.33 12.03 9.07
N LEU A 30 -37.24 11.65 9.96
CA LEU A 30 -36.97 11.59 11.40
C LEU A 30 -35.90 10.54 11.75
N PHE A 31 -35.83 9.44 11.01
CA PHE A 31 -34.77 8.44 11.17
C PHE A 31 -33.40 8.99 10.73
N VAL A 32 -33.34 9.70 9.61
CA VAL A 32 -32.12 10.38 9.14
C VAL A 32 -31.69 11.47 10.13
N LEU A 33 -32.62 12.27 10.66
CA LEU A 33 -32.30 13.31 11.66
C LEU A 33 -31.92 12.74 13.03
N ARG A 34 -32.38 11.54 13.40
CA ARG A 34 -31.90 10.83 14.60
C ARG A 34 -30.50 10.25 14.43
N LEU A 35 -30.13 9.86 13.20
CA LEU A 35 -28.77 9.38 12.87
C LEU A 35 -27.74 10.52 12.79
N THR A 36 -28.18 11.76 12.59
CA THR A 36 -27.30 12.96 12.63
C THR A 36 -27.29 13.66 14.01
N GLY A 37 -27.58 12.91 15.08
CA GLY A 37 -27.42 13.38 16.46
C GLY A 37 -25.99 13.89 16.73
N ARG A 38 -25.93 15.14 17.23
CA ARG A 38 -24.72 15.95 17.52
C ARG A 38 -23.49 15.15 17.97
N PRO A 39 -22.26 15.56 17.56
CA PRO A 39 -21.04 15.01 18.12
C PRO A 39 -21.02 15.29 19.63
N ARG A 40 -20.97 14.22 20.43
CA ARG A 40 -20.65 14.35 21.85
C ARG A 40 -19.21 14.87 21.95
N PRO A 41 -18.93 15.93 22.71
CA PRO A 41 -17.55 16.26 23.03
C PRO A 41 -16.99 15.10 23.85
N LEU A 42 -15.96 14.45 23.33
CA LEU A 42 -15.21 13.45 24.08
C LEU A 42 -14.63 14.13 25.33
N ASP A 43 -15.11 13.69 26.49
CA ASP A 43 -14.65 14.10 27.80
C ASP A 43 -13.18 13.66 27.97
N ARG A 44 -12.28 14.64 27.86
CA ARG A 44 -10.82 14.48 27.93
C ARG A 44 -10.38 14.33 29.39
N LYS A 45 -10.92 13.33 30.10
CA LYS A 45 -10.55 13.03 31.50
C LYS A 45 -10.57 11.55 31.85
N VAL A 46 -10.18 10.65 30.96
CA VAL A 46 -9.55 9.37 31.34
C VAL A 46 -8.60 8.95 30.21
N LEU A 47 -7.43 9.58 30.14
CA LEU A 47 -6.26 8.95 29.51
C LEU A 47 -5.08 9.27 30.41
N THR A 48 -4.78 8.33 31.30
CA THR A 48 -3.56 8.31 32.11
C THR A 48 -2.36 8.49 31.18
N THR A 49 -1.56 9.49 31.52
CA THR A 49 -0.37 9.91 30.80
C THR A 49 0.69 8.82 30.92
N GLN A 50 0.73 7.86 29.99
CA GLN A 50 1.94 7.08 29.76
C GLN A 50 2.83 7.89 28.81
N LYS A 51 3.94 8.37 29.35
CA LYS A 51 5.04 8.98 28.59
C LYS A 51 5.54 7.94 27.57
N LEU A 52 5.24 8.16 26.30
CA LEU A 52 5.84 7.41 25.20
C LEU A 52 7.28 7.93 25.02
N PRO A 53 8.32 7.10 25.16
CA PRO A 53 9.68 7.52 24.84
C PRO A 53 9.85 7.55 23.32
N THR A 54 10.09 8.74 22.76
CA THR A 54 10.55 8.94 21.39
C THR A 54 12.01 8.49 21.28
N PHE A 55 12.26 7.33 20.67
CA PHE A 55 13.61 6.92 20.25
C PHE A 55 13.80 7.19 18.75
N PHE A 56 14.68 8.13 18.43
CA PHE A 56 15.24 8.32 17.09
C PHE A 56 16.38 7.33 16.88
N HIS A 57 16.25 6.40 15.93
CA HIS A 57 17.39 5.61 15.47
C HIS A 57 18.10 6.32 14.31
N HIS A 58 19.34 6.72 14.56
CA HIS A 58 20.29 7.14 13.54
C HIS A 58 20.86 5.89 12.85
N VAL A 59 20.38 5.58 11.65
CA VAL A 59 20.92 4.49 10.83
C VAL A 59 22.22 4.96 10.19
N LYS A 60 23.36 4.48 10.70
CA LYS A 60 24.64 4.54 10.00
C LYS A 60 24.63 3.51 8.89
N SER A 61 24.69 4.01 7.65
CA SER A 61 25.10 3.26 6.47
C SER A 61 26.53 2.72 6.68
N GLN A 62 26.70 1.40 6.63
CA GLN A 62 28.00 0.78 6.38
C GLN A 62 27.95 0.08 5.03
N SER A 63 28.70 0.65 4.10
CA SER A 63 29.18 0.06 2.86
C SER A 63 30.28 -0.97 3.17
N SER A 64 30.25 -2.11 2.49
CA SER A 64 31.40 -3.01 2.39
C SER A 64 31.70 -3.28 0.92
N ASN A 65 32.83 -2.73 0.44
CA ASN A 65 33.90 -3.48 -0.19
C ASN A 65 35.05 -2.52 -0.54
N GLY A 66 36.12 -2.59 0.25
CA GLY A 66 37.31 -1.78 0.08
C GLY A 66 38.52 -2.45 0.74
N LEU A 67 39.29 -3.14 -0.08
CA LEU A 67 40.51 -3.88 0.21
C LEU A 67 41.55 -3.06 1.00
N SER A 68 42.21 -3.74 1.94
CA SER A 68 43.34 -3.35 2.79
C SER A 68 44.35 -2.36 2.21
N ARG A 69 44.68 -1.32 2.98
CA ARG A 69 46.08 -0.86 3.16
C ARG A 69 46.22 -0.01 4.44
N ALA A 70 47.06 -0.50 5.33
CA ALA A 70 47.48 0.17 6.56
C ALA A 70 48.37 1.37 6.25
N ILE A 71 48.13 2.51 6.91
CA ILE A 71 49.16 3.53 7.18
C ILE A 71 48.94 4.02 8.61
N LEU A 72 49.90 3.70 9.46
CA LEU A 72 50.11 4.23 10.80
C LEU A 72 50.53 5.70 10.71
N VAL A 73 49.82 6.60 11.39
CA VAL A 73 50.44 7.80 11.96
C VAL A 73 49.85 8.05 13.34
N ASN A 74 50.74 7.93 14.33
CA ASN A 74 50.56 8.23 15.73
C ASN A 74 50.52 9.77 15.92
N ASN A 75 49.62 10.29 16.76
CA ASN A 75 49.91 11.45 17.61
C ASN A 75 48.80 11.67 18.65
N GLY A 76 49.08 11.20 19.87
CA GLY A 76 49.00 11.93 21.14
C GLY A 76 47.71 12.64 21.55
N GLY A 77 47.05 12.07 22.58
CA GLY A 77 46.70 12.86 23.78
C GLY A 77 45.21 13.06 24.08
N ARG A 78 44.61 12.11 24.80
CA ARG A 78 43.90 12.25 26.09
C ARG A 78 42.99 11.04 26.30
N GLU A 79 43.20 10.34 27.41
CA GLU A 79 42.34 9.25 27.87
C GLU A 79 41.00 9.83 28.34
N GLU A 80 39.93 9.57 27.60
CA GLU A 80 38.56 9.64 28.11
C GLU A 80 38.01 8.21 28.18
N GLU A 81 37.60 7.78 29.37
CA GLU A 81 36.95 6.49 29.60
C GLU A 81 35.71 6.34 28.70
N PRO A 82 35.45 5.15 28.13
CA PRO A 82 34.22 4.93 27.37
C PRO A 82 33.02 4.97 28.32
N PRO A 83 31.89 5.62 27.95
CA PRO A 83 30.70 5.61 28.77
C PRO A 83 30.16 4.17 28.88
N LYS A 84 29.85 3.77 30.11
CA LYS A 84 29.26 2.48 30.45
C LYS A 84 28.05 2.22 29.56
N ARG A 85 27.99 1.03 28.94
CA ARG A 85 26.79 0.52 28.25
C ARG A 85 25.63 0.56 29.24
N GLU A 86 24.65 1.43 28.99
CA GLU A 86 23.35 1.30 29.63
C GLU A 86 22.77 -0.06 29.22
N GLN A 87 22.57 -0.93 30.21
CA GLN A 87 21.80 -2.15 30.03
C GLN A 87 20.37 -1.75 29.68
N GLY A 88 19.97 -2.05 28.44
CA GLY A 88 18.61 -1.84 27.98
C GLY A 88 17.60 -2.51 28.90
N PHE A 89 16.50 -1.80 29.14
CA PHE A 89 15.32 -2.23 29.89
C PHE A 89 14.86 -3.61 29.41
N GLN A 90 14.90 -4.61 30.31
CA GLN A 90 14.26 -5.91 30.09
C GLN A 90 12.76 -5.74 30.33
N ASP A 91 11.99 -5.64 29.24
CA ASP A 91 10.54 -5.78 29.34
C ASP A 91 10.21 -7.23 29.70
N LYS A 92 9.32 -7.42 30.68
CA LYS A 92 9.08 -8.74 31.31
C LYS A 92 8.21 -9.69 30.48
N ASP A 93 7.77 -9.26 29.30
CA ASP A 93 6.94 -10.07 28.40
C ASP A 93 7.66 -10.31 27.07
N GLY A 94 8.66 -11.19 27.08
CA GLY A 94 9.06 -12.05 25.95
C GLY A 94 9.12 -11.46 24.54
N ALA A 95 9.37 -10.16 24.38
CA ALA A 95 9.39 -9.52 23.07
C ALA A 95 10.64 -9.99 22.31
N MET A 96 10.36 -10.68 21.21
CA MET A 96 11.33 -11.16 20.24
C MET A 96 12.25 -10.01 19.83
N ASN A 97 13.53 -10.11 20.18
CA ASN A 97 14.55 -9.19 19.70
C ASN A 97 14.48 -9.14 18.16
N CYS A 98 14.25 -7.97 17.58
CA CYS A 98 14.38 -7.74 16.13
C CYS A 98 15.84 -7.89 15.62
N ASN A 99 16.77 -8.33 16.46
CA ASN A 99 18.11 -8.82 16.07
C ASN A 99 18.05 -10.33 15.73
N GLY A 100 17.07 -10.72 14.91
CA GLY A 100 16.87 -12.12 14.55
C GLY A 100 17.93 -12.58 13.56
N ASN A 101 18.86 -13.43 13.99
CA ASN A 101 19.35 -14.49 13.10
C ASN A 101 18.10 -15.14 12.51
N VAL A 102 17.88 -15.03 11.20
CA VAL A 102 16.68 -15.57 10.56
C VAL A 102 16.69 -17.08 10.77
N LYS A 103 15.83 -17.53 11.69
CA LYS A 103 15.52 -18.93 11.94
C LYS A 103 14.72 -19.42 10.74
N GLU A 104 15.39 -20.07 9.79
CA GLU A 104 14.82 -20.66 8.57
C GLU A 104 14.04 -19.66 7.66
N PRO A 105 14.11 -19.81 6.33
CA PRO A 105 13.34 -18.97 5.42
C PRO A 105 11.84 -19.26 5.53
N LEU A 106 11.00 -18.23 5.41
CA LEU A 106 9.54 -18.36 5.35
C LEU A 106 9.14 -19.18 4.12
N LYS A 107 8.38 -20.27 4.32
CA LYS A 107 7.96 -21.16 3.23
C LYS A 107 6.66 -20.66 2.62
N ILE A 108 6.72 -20.31 1.33
CA ILE A 108 5.60 -19.73 0.60
C ILE A 108 5.15 -20.69 -0.49
N PHE A 109 3.91 -21.14 -0.44
CA PHE A 109 3.29 -21.78 -1.60
C PHE A 109 2.74 -20.68 -2.51
N MET A 110 3.08 -20.71 -3.79
CA MET A 110 2.60 -19.73 -4.76
C MET A 110 1.74 -20.43 -5.80
N TYR A 111 0.48 -20.00 -5.93
CA TYR A 111 -0.44 -20.57 -6.91
C TYR A 111 0.08 -20.39 -8.34
N ASP A 112 -0.02 -21.45 -9.12
CA ASP A 112 0.19 -21.46 -10.57
C ASP A 112 -1.04 -20.88 -11.29
N LEU A 113 -1.28 -19.58 -11.12
CA LEU A 113 -2.35 -18.86 -11.82
C LEU A 113 -2.05 -18.75 -13.31
N ASP A 114 -3.10 -18.75 -14.14
CA ASP A 114 -2.97 -18.53 -15.59
C ASP A 114 -2.17 -17.24 -15.90
N PRO A 115 -1.38 -17.21 -16.99
CA PRO A 115 -0.60 -16.03 -17.37
C PRO A 115 -1.40 -14.73 -17.49
N GLU A 116 -2.72 -14.79 -17.73
CA GLU A 116 -3.61 -13.62 -17.76
C GLU A 116 -3.64 -12.83 -16.44
N PHE A 117 -3.19 -13.42 -15.33
CA PHE A 117 -3.11 -12.78 -14.01
C PHE A 117 -1.76 -12.11 -13.73
N HIS A 118 -0.68 -12.43 -14.45
CA HIS A 118 0.66 -11.94 -14.12
C HIS A 118 1.46 -11.50 -15.35
N PHE A 119 2.48 -12.23 -15.77
CA PHE A 119 3.38 -11.89 -16.86
C PHE A 119 2.66 -11.79 -18.22
N GLY A 120 1.51 -12.43 -18.42
CA GLY A 120 0.67 -12.20 -19.61
C GLY A 120 0.14 -10.76 -19.69
N LEU A 121 0.00 -10.05 -18.57
CA LEU A 121 -0.30 -8.62 -18.53
C LEU A 121 0.89 -7.75 -18.96
N LEU A 122 2.09 -8.32 -19.04
CA LEU A 122 3.34 -7.73 -19.54
C LEU A 122 3.64 -8.15 -20.99
N ASP A 123 2.64 -8.69 -21.70
CA ASP A 123 2.77 -9.17 -23.07
C ASP A 123 3.74 -10.36 -23.23
N TRP A 124 4.13 -11.00 -22.12
CA TRP A 124 4.86 -12.26 -22.12
C TRP A 124 3.95 -13.40 -22.57
N LYS A 125 4.48 -14.30 -23.40
CA LYS A 125 3.76 -15.46 -23.91
C LYS A 125 4.38 -16.74 -23.34
N PRO A 126 3.56 -17.65 -22.79
CA PRO A 126 4.07 -18.93 -22.30
C PRO A 126 4.67 -19.75 -23.44
N GLN A 127 5.78 -20.43 -23.16
CA GLN A 127 6.41 -21.38 -24.06
C GLN A 127 5.95 -22.79 -23.65
N GLY A 128 5.09 -23.42 -24.46
CA GLY A 128 4.44 -24.68 -24.10
C GLY A 128 3.53 -24.52 -22.87
N ASP A 129 3.53 -25.51 -21.99
CA ASP A 129 2.68 -25.54 -20.78
C ASP A 129 3.29 -24.78 -19.59
N ARG A 130 4.31 -23.93 -19.82
CA ARG A 130 4.97 -23.17 -18.75
C ARG A 130 4.10 -21.99 -18.31
N ILE A 131 3.94 -21.85 -16.99
CA ILE A 131 3.18 -20.76 -16.37
C ILE A 131 4.07 -19.57 -16.04
N TRP A 132 5.37 -19.78 -15.82
CA TRP A 132 6.33 -18.76 -15.42
C TRP A 132 7.38 -18.48 -16.51
N PRO A 133 7.89 -17.24 -16.63
CA PRO A 133 9.07 -16.96 -17.45
C PRO A 133 10.30 -17.66 -16.87
N ASP A 134 11.22 -18.05 -17.75
CA ASP A 134 12.54 -18.51 -17.32
C ASP A 134 13.41 -17.29 -16.96
N ILE A 135 13.41 -16.94 -15.68
CA ILE A 135 14.12 -15.77 -15.16
C ILE A 135 15.65 -15.90 -15.27
N ARG A 136 16.19 -17.08 -15.61
CA ARG A 136 17.62 -17.26 -15.89
C ARG A 136 18.00 -16.74 -17.27
N THR A 137 17.05 -16.78 -18.21
CA THR A 137 17.28 -16.36 -19.59
C THR A 137 16.76 -14.95 -19.84
N GLU A 138 15.52 -14.66 -19.44
CA GLU A 138 14.88 -13.39 -19.73
C GLU A 138 13.83 -13.06 -18.67
N ILE A 139 13.90 -11.84 -18.15
CA ILE A 139 12.93 -11.30 -17.22
C ILE A 139 12.06 -10.30 -17.99
N PRO A 140 10.75 -10.56 -18.18
CA PRO A 140 9.86 -9.64 -18.89
C PRO A 140 9.88 -8.25 -18.24
N PRO A 141 10.15 -7.17 -19.00
CA PRO A 141 10.31 -5.85 -18.42
C PRO A 141 8.98 -5.32 -17.85
N TYR A 142 9.05 -4.74 -16.65
CA TYR A 142 7.90 -4.06 -16.06
C TYR A 142 7.72 -2.66 -16.66
N PRO A 143 6.49 -2.19 -16.97
CA PRO A 143 6.28 -0.91 -17.63
C PRO A 143 6.81 0.25 -16.81
N GLU A 144 7.45 1.19 -17.49
CA GLU A 144 7.99 2.39 -16.88
C GLU A 144 6.90 3.40 -16.48
N GLY A 145 7.35 4.56 -15.98
CA GLY A 145 6.48 5.64 -15.52
C GLY A 145 5.72 5.25 -14.25
N LEU A 146 4.51 5.79 -14.09
CA LEU A 146 3.70 5.59 -12.87
C LEU A 146 3.37 4.13 -12.54
N ASN A 147 3.47 3.23 -13.51
CA ASN A 147 3.24 1.81 -13.24
C ASN A 147 4.24 1.26 -12.21
N LEU A 148 5.48 1.77 -12.24
CA LEU A 148 6.56 1.32 -11.36
C LEU A 148 6.21 1.50 -9.89
N GLN A 149 5.48 2.57 -9.54
CA GLN A 149 5.16 2.95 -8.17
C GLN A 149 4.51 1.82 -7.37
N HIS A 150 3.73 0.96 -8.06
CA HIS A 150 2.99 -0.16 -7.50
C HIS A 150 3.48 -1.53 -7.99
N SER A 151 4.75 -1.63 -8.41
CA SER A 151 5.34 -2.85 -8.98
C SER A 151 5.66 -3.96 -7.97
N ILE A 152 5.20 -3.86 -6.71
CA ILE A 152 5.52 -4.80 -5.64
C ILE A 152 5.13 -6.24 -6.00
N GLU A 153 3.99 -6.42 -6.65
CA GLU A 153 3.49 -7.72 -7.13
C GLU A 153 4.47 -8.42 -8.07
N TYR A 154 5.13 -7.67 -8.95
CA TYR A 154 6.13 -8.18 -9.87
C TYR A 154 7.43 -8.58 -9.15
N TRP A 155 7.93 -7.73 -8.24
CA TRP A 155 9.18 -8.02 -7.52
C TRP A 155 9.05 -9.20 -6.56
N LEU A 156 7.92 -9.31 -5.84
CA LEU A 156 7.67 -10.46 -4.95
C LEU A 156 7.56 -11.78 -5.74
N THR A 157 6.88 -11.77 -6.89
CA THR A 157 6.83 -12.96 -7.75
C THR A 157 8.23 -13.35 -8.25
N LEU A 158 9.04 -12.39 -8.72
CA LEU A 158 10.39 -12.68 -9.16
C LEU A 158 11.30 -13.20 -8.04
N ASP A 159 11.19 -12.65 -6.83
CA ASP A 159 11.97 -13.09 -5.67
C ASP A 159 11.63 -14.56 -5.31
N LEU A 160 10.34 -14.90 -5.30
CA LEU A 160 9.89 -16.28 -5.08
C LEU A 160 10.35 -17.24 -6.19
N LEU A 161 10.28 -16.83 -7.46
CA LEU A 161 10.81 -17.64 -8.58
C LEU A 161 12.33 -17.82 -8.48
N ALA A 162 13.07 -16.77 -8.10
CA ALA A 162 14.52 -16.81 -7.94
C ALA A 162 14.94 -17.73 -6.78
N SER A 163 14.10 -17.84 -5.76
CA SER A 163 14.32 -18.76 -4.63
C SER A 163 14.33 -20.24 -5.06
N GLU A 164 13.75 -20.61 -6.20
CA GLU A 164 13.85 -22.00 -6.70
C GLU A 164 15.20 -22.31 -7.36
N ILE A 165 15.95 -21.26 -7.73
CA ILE A 165 17.13 -21.38 -8.61
C ILE A 165 18.44 -21.39 -7.83
N SER A 166 18.55 -20.61 -6.77
CA SER A 166 19.83 -20.45 -6.06
C SER A 166 20.08 -21.59 -5.06
N ASP A 167 21.34 -22.01 -4.95
CA ASP A 167 21.74 -23.10 -4.05
C ASP A 167 22.10 -22.62 -2.64
N ASN A 168 21.95 -21.32 -2.33
CA ASN A 168 22.31 -20.76 -1.03
C ASN A 168 21.06 -20.37 -0.21
N PRO A 169 20.48 -21.31 0.57
CA PRO A 169 19.27 -21.07 1.35
C PRO A 169 19.50 -20.13 2.55
N ASN A 170 20.74 -19.96 3.01
CA ASN A 170 21.05 -19.33 4.30
C ASN A 170 20.88 -17.81 4.34
N ASN A 171 20.68 -17.15 3.19
CA ASN A 171 20.49 -15.69 3.11
C ASN A 171 19.07 -15.29 2.67
N ARG A 172 18.13 -16.24 2.61
CA ARG A 172 16.78 -15.97 2.11
C ARG A 172 15.83 -15.64 3.23
N VAL A 173 15.02 -14.61 3.01
CA VAL A 173 13.92 -14.25 3.91
C VAL A 173 12.70 -15.14 3.65
N ALA A 174 12.46 -15.48 2.38
CA ALA A 174 11.39 -16.38 1.97
C ALA A 174 11.86 -17.36 0.89
N MET A 175 11.22 -18.51 0.80
CA MET A 175 11.44 -19.50 -0.24
C MET A 175 10.13 -20.06 -0.76
N ARG A 176 10.04 -20.29 -2.06
CA ARG A 176 8.90 -20.95 -2.68
C ARG A 176 8.95 -22.46 -2.42
N VAL A 177 7.83 -23.03 -2.00
CA VAL A 177 7.62 -24.48 -1.86
C VAL A 177 6.57 -24.97 -2.87
N GLN A 178 6.70 -26.21 -3.31
CA GLN A 178 5.81 -26.80 -4.31
C GLN A 178 4.53 -27.39 -3.70
N ASN A 179 4.58 -27.81 -2.43
CA ASN A 179 3.43 -28.38 -1.74
C ASN A 179 2.85 -27.38 -0.75
N SER A 180 1.55 -27.10 -0.88
CA SER A 180 0.84 -26.20 0.05
C SER A 180 0.82 -26.70 1.50
N SER A 181 1.00 -28.00 1.75
CA SER A 181 1.11 -28.56 3.10
C SER A 181 2.41 -28.24 3.83
N GLU A 182 3.44 -27.80 3.10
CA GLU A 182 4.75 -27.43 3.65
C GLU A 182 4.90 -25.92 3.83
N ALA A 183 3.89 -25.16 3.40
CA ALA A 183 3.94 -23.71 3.40
C ALA A 183 3.43 -23.11 4.70
N ASP A 184 4.06 -22.02 5.12
CA ASP A 184 3.59 -21.16 6.20
C ASP A 184 2.49 -20.21 5.72
N LEU A 185 2.61 -19.73 4.48
CA LEU A 185 1.65 -18.82 3.83
C LEU A 185 1.50 -19.13 2.35
N ILE A 186 0.40 -18.64 1.76
CA ILE A 186 0.09 -18.83 0.34
C ILE A 186 0.10 -17.50 -0.38
N PHE A 187 0.98 -17.34 -1.36
CA PHE A 187 1.03 -16.16 -2.21
C PHE A 187 0.11 -16.28 -3.42
N VAL A 188 -0.68 -15.23 -3.67
CA VAL A 188 -1.56 -15.10 -4.84
C VAL A 188 -0.91 -14.15 -5.86
N PRO A 189 -0.27 -14.66 -6.93
CA PRO A 189 0.50 -13.87 -7.88
C PRO A 189 -0.40 -13.20 -8.92
N PHE A 190 -1.34 -12.37 -8.48
CA PHE A 190 -2.12 -11.51 -9.37
C PHE A 190 -1.49 -10.11 -9.42
N PHE A 191 -1.08 -9.67 -10.62
CA PHE A 191 -0.57 -8.33 -10.85
C PHE A 191 -1.74 -7.33 -10.91
N SER A 192 -2.41 -7.16 -9.77
CA SER A 192 -3.67 -6.43 -9.63
C SER A 192 -3.51 -4.94 -9.87
N SER A 193 -2.36 -4.37 -9.50
CA SER A 193 -2.01 -2.96 -9.72
C SER A 193 -1.83 -2.69 -11.21
N LEU A 194 -1.07 -3.54 -11.89
CA LEU A 194 -0.90 -3.47 -13.34
C LEU A 194 -2.20 -3.71 -14.10
N SER A 195 -3.00 -4.69 -13.67
CA SER A 195 -4.31 -4.99 -14.24
C SER A 195 -5.23 -3.77 -14.16
N TYR A 196 -5.26 -3.09 -13.01
CA TYR A 196 -6.00 -1.83 -12.87
C TYR A 196 -5.47 -0.75 -13.82
N ASN A 197 -4.16 -0.52 -13.86
CA ASN A 197 -3.57 0.55 -14.67
C ASN A 197 -3.83 0.38 -16.17
N ARG A 198 -3.70 -0.86 -16.68
CA ARG A 198 -3.91 -1.16 -18.10
C ARG A 198 -5.39 -1.31 -18.47
N PHE A 199 -6.18 -1.94 -17.60
CA PHE A 199 -7.46 -2.53 -17.99
C PHE A 199 -8.65 -2.13 -17.12
N SER A 200 -8.54 -1.09 -16.29
CA SER A 200 -9.67 -0.56 -15.50
C SER A 200 -10.71 0.18 -16.32
N LYS A 201 -10.30 0.86 -17.40
CA LYS A 201 -11.21 1.60 -18.28
C LYS A 201 -12.15 0.64 -18.99
N GLN A 202 -13.44 0.96 -18.95
CA GLN A 202 -14.46 0.20 -19.65
C GLN A 202 -14.47 0.58 -21.13
N ASN A 203 -14.40 -0.43 -22.00
CA ASN A 203 -14.65 -0.23 -23.43
C ASN A 203 -16.14 0.07 -23.64
N PRO A 204 -16.54 1.04 -24.49
CA PRO A 204 -17.95 1.35 -24.74
C PRO A 204 -18.80 0.15 -25.18
N HIS A 205 -18.16 -0.84 -25.84
CA HIS A 205 -18.82 -2.05 -26.33
C HIS A 205 -18.87 -3.20 -25.31
N GLN A 206 -18.23 -3.07 -24.15
CA GLN A 206 -18.16 -4.12 -23.14
C GLN A 206 -18.88 -3.69 -21.86
N LYS A 207 -19.65 -4.61 -21.27
CA LYS A 207 -20.38 -4.36 -20.01
C LYS A 207 -19.47 -4.29 -18.77
N LYS A 208 -18.28 -4.88 -18.83
CA LYS A 208 -17.29 -4.91 -17.75
C LYS A 208 -15.90 -4.69 -18.33
N SER A 209 -15.04 -3.99 -17.60
CA SER A 209 -13.63 -3.87 -17.95
C SER A 209 -12.90 -5.21 -17.71
N VAL A 210 -11.79 -5.42 -18.42
CA VAL A 210 -11.01 -6.67 -18.30
C VAL A 210 -10.48 -6.86 -16.87
N ASN A 211 -10.06 -5.78 -16.20
CA ASN A 211 -9.67 -5.81 -14.77
C ASN A 211 -10.80 -6.37 -13.88
N LYS A 212 -12.05 -5.94 -14.09
CA LYS A 212 -13.20 -6.43 -13.31
C LYS A 212 -13.50 -7.91 -13.60
N VAL A 213 -13.29 -8.36 -14.83
CA VAL A 213 -13.43 -9.77 -15.20
C VAL A 213 -12.36 -10.62 -14.51
N LEU A 214 -11.09 -10.19 -14.55
CA LEU A 214 -9.99 -10.88 -13.89
C LEU A 214 -10.20 -10.98 -12.37
N GLN A 215 -10.63 -9.89 -11.72
CA GLN A 215 -10.96 -9.92 -10.28
C GLN A 215 -12.05 -10.96 -9.96
N ALA A 216 -13.11 -11.05 -10.77
CA ALA A 216 -14.16 -12.04 -10.56
C ALA A 216 -13.66 -13.48 -10.79
N LYS A 217 -12.82 -13.70 -11.82
CA LYS A 217 -12.19 -15.00 -12.06
C LYS A 217 -11.29 -15.40 -10.89
N LEU A 218 -10.51 -14.47 -10.35
CA LEU A 218 -9.62 -14.72 -9.22
C LEU A 218 -10.40 -15.16 -7.98
N VAL A 219 -11.49 -14.46 -7.63
CA VAL A 219 -12.34 -14.86 -6.49
C VAL A 219 -12.88 -16.28 -6.70
N LYS A 220 -13.40 -16.58 -7.90
CA LYS A 220 -13.90 -17.91 -8.22
C LYS A 220 -12.81 -18.98 -8.11
N PHE A 221 -11.60 -18.68 -8.59
CA PHE A 221 -10.46 -19.58 -8.52
C PHE A 221 -10.08 -19.86 -7.07
N LEU A 222 -9.83 -18.82 -6.27
CA LEU A 222 -9.36 -18.94 -4.89
C LEU A 222 -10.37 -19.69 -4.02
N THR A 223 -11.64 -19.28 -4.05
CA THR A 223 -12.70 -19.89 -3.23
C THR A 223 -12.97 -21.37 -3.56
N ALA A 224 -12.55 -21.85 -4.74
CA ALA A 224 -12.64 -23.25 -5.11
C ALA A 224 -11.51 -24.11 -4.53
N GLN A 225 -10.37 -23.52 -4.17
CA GLN A 225 -9.17 -24.24 -3.74
C GLN A 225 -9.35 -24.92 -2.38
N LYS A 226 -8.64 -26.04 -2.16
CA LYS A 226 -8.67 -26.78 -0.89
C LYS A 226 -8.09 -25.93 0.25
N GLU A 227 -7.02 -25.18 -0.02
CA GLU A 227 -6.34 -24.37 0.97
C GLU A 227 -7.25 -23.24 1.45
N TRP A 228 -7.94 -22.57 0.52
CA TRP A 228 -8.92 -21.54 0.86
C TRP A 228 -10.05 -22.09 1.73
N LYS A 229 -10.59 -23.27 1.39
CA LYS A 229 -11.67 -23.91 2.17
C LYS A 229 -11.21 -24.28 3.58
N MET A 230 -9.93 -24.60 3.76
CA MET A 230 -9.35 -24.99 5.04
C MET A 230 -9.07 -23.78 5.94
N SER A 231 -8.43 -22.74 5.42
CA SER A 231 -8.03 -21.56 6.21
C SER A 231 -9.09 -20.46 6.22
N GLY A 232 -10.09 -20.53 5.33
CA GLY A 232 -11.02 -19.44 5.06
C GLY A 232 -10.35 -18.23 4.40
N GLY A 233 -9.17 -18.41 3.79
CA GLY A 233 -8.42 -17.35 3.14
C GLY A 233 -7.41 -16.61 4.02
N ARG A 234 -7.28 -16.97 5.30
CA ARG A 234 -6.49 -16.21 6.30
C ARG A 234 -4.97 -16.30 6.14
N ASP A 235 -4.50 -17.36 5.51
CA ASP A 235 -3.09 -17.61 5.19
C ASP A 235 -2.73 -17.16 3.77
N HIS A 236 -3.68 -16.59 3.02
CA HIS A 236 -3.45 -16.07 1.68
C HIS A 236 -2.94 -14.62 1.71
N ILE A 237 -1.82 -14.38 1.02
CA ILE A 237 -1.29 -13.06 0.71
C ILE A 237 -1.86 -12.61 -0.63
N VAL A 238 -2.66 -11.55 -0.61
CA VAL A 238 -3.33 -11.01 -1.80
C VAL A 238 -2.83 -9.60 -2.10
N MET A 239 -2.35 -9.40 -3.34
CA MET A 239 -1.84 -8.11 -3.80
C MET A 239 -2.96 -7.10 -4.05
N ALA A 240 -2.96 -5.98 -3.32
CA ALA A 240 -3.88 -4.87 -3.48
C ALA A 240 -3.18 -3.50 -3.27
N HIS A 241 -1.92 -3.40 -3.74
CA HIS A 241 -1.03 -2.29 -3.42
C HIS A 241 -1.49 -0.97 -4.03
N HIS A 242 -1.86 -0.95 -5.31
CA HIS A 242 -2.52 0.22 -5.89
C HIS A 242 -3.88 0.44 -5.17
N PRO A 243 -4.18 1.63 -4.62
CA PRO A 243 -5.37 1.83 -3.79
C PRO A 243 -6.72 1.62 -4.50
N ASN A 244 -6.72 1.55 -5.84
CA ASN A 244 -7.88 1.21 -6.66
C ASN A 244 -7.81 -0.19 -7.30
N SER A 245 -6.74 -0.97 -7.09
CA SER A 245 -6.75 -2.37 -7.48
C SER A 245 -7.69 -3.14 -6.54
N MET A 246 -8.15 -4.31 -6.99
CA MET A 246 -9.01 -5.20 -6.21
C MET A 246 -10.34 -4.62 -5.71
N LEU A 247 -10.81 -3.47 -6.21
CA LEU A 247 -12.07 -2.84 -5.74
C LEU A 247 -13.30 -3.77 -5.77
N ASP A 248 -13.39 -4.66 -6.77
CA ASP A 248 -14.53 -5.58 -6.92
C ASP A 248 -14.33 -6.91 -6.16
N ALA A 249 -13.09 -7.28 -5.85
CA ALA A 249 -12.74 -8.56 -5.20
C ALA A 249 -12.41 -8.44 -3.70
N ARG A 250 -11.89 -7.30 -3.22
CA ARG A 250 -11.35 -7.15 -1.86
C ARG A 250 -12.36 -7.45 -0.76
N MET A 251 -13.64 -7.13 -0.98
CA MET A 251 -14.72 -7.45 -0.02
C MET A 251 -15.00 -8.94 0.08
N GLN A 252 -14.72 -9.71 -0.98
CA GLN A 252 -14.94 -11.16 -1.01
C GLN A 252 -13.71 -11.91 -0.49
N LEU A 253 -12.53 -11.31 -0.58
CA LEU A 253 -11.25 -11.88 -0.15
C LEU A 253 -10.74 -11.26 1.17
N TRP A 254 -11.58 -10.54 1.90
CA TRP A 254 -11.17 -9.76 3.07
C TRP A 254 -10.50 -10.53 4.22
N PRO A 255 -10.74 -11.84 4.44
CA PRO A 255 -10.03 -12.58 5.49
C PRO A 255 -8.53 -12.71 5.23
N SER A 256 -8.08 -12.50 3.99
CA SER A 256 -6.70 -12.60 3.55
C SER A 256 -5.82 -11.47 4.08
N ILE A 257 -4.51 -11.71 4.03
CA ILE A 257 -3.46 -10.73 4.30
C ILE A 257 -3.29 -9.89 3.02
N PHE A 258 -3.73 -8.64 3.04
CA PHE A 258 -3.52 -7.73 1.94
C PHE A 258 -2.17 -7.04 2.03
N ILE A 259 -1.50 -6.93 0.88
CA ILE A 259 -0.39 -6.01 0.71
C ILE A 259 -0.93 -4.71 0.11
N LEU A 260 -0.85 -3.62 0.87
CA LEU A 260 -1.48 -2.32 0.60
C LEU A 260 -0.43 -1.20 0.56
N ALA A 261 -0.77 -0.06 -0.04
CA ALA A 261 0.06 1.15 0.05
C ALA A 261 -0.25 2.00 1.29
N ASP A 262 -1.51 2.00 1.74
CA ASP A 262 -1.97 2.66 2.96
C ASP A 262 -3.31 2.04 3.43
N PHE A 263 -3.76 2.40 4.63
CA PHE A 263 -5.05 1.99 5.19
C PHE A 263 -6.20 2.98 4.90
N GLY A 264 -5.93 4.09 4.24
CA GLY A 264 -6.84 5.24 4.16
C GLY A 264 -8.13 4.99 3.37
N ARG A 265 -8.18 3.95 2.53
CA ARG A 265 -9.32 3.67 1.62
C ARG A 265 -10.16 2.45 1.97
N TYR A 266 -9.97 1.88 3.16
CA TYR A 266 -10.55 0.60 3.53
C TYR A 266 -11.33 0.71 4.84
N PRO A 267 -12.53 0.13 4.92
CA PRO A 267 -13.17 -0.12 6.20
C PRO A 267 -12.27 -0.99 7.10
N LEU A 268 -12.25 -0.74 8.41
CA LEU A 268 -11.37 -1.44 9.37
C LEU A 268 -11.58 -2.96 9.39
N ASN A 269 -12.80 -3.43 9.09
CA ASN A 269 -13.10 -4.85 9.01
C ASN A 269 -12.54 -5.52 7.75
N ILE A 270 -12.09 -4.75 6.75
CA ILE A 270 -11.55 -5.25 5.49
C ILE A 270 -10.03 -5.14 5.47
N ALA A 271 -9.49 -4.00 5.92
CA ALA A 271 -8.06 -3.84 6.10
C ALA A 271 -7.72 -3.19 7.45
N ASN A 272 -6.75 -3.77 8.15
CA ASN A 272 -6.27 -3.30 9.44
C ASN A 272 -4.83 -3.76 9.73
N VAL A 273 -4.22 -3.11 10.72
CA VAL A 273 -2.84 -3.34 11.15
C VAL A 273 -2.61 -4.72 11.78
N ASP A 274 -3.66 -5.43 12.19
CA ASP A 274 -3.52 -6.72 12.86
C ASP A 274 -3.23 -7.85 11.86
N LYS A 275 -3.61 -7.68 10.59
CA LYS A 275 -3.45 -8.72 9.56
C LYS A 275 -2.76 -8.27 8.26
N ASP A 276 -2.85 -6.99 7.90
CA ASP A 276 -2.40 -6.52 6.58
C ASP A 276 -1.05 -5.81 6.65
N VAL A 277 -0.34 -5.85 5.52
CA VAL A 277 1.01 -5.30 5.41
C VAL A 277 1.00 -4.08 4.51
N ILE A 278 1.59 -2.99 4.98
CA ILE A 278 1.88 -1.83 4.15
C ILE A 278 3.22 -2.02 3.46
N ALA A 279 3.22 -2.13 2.13
CA ALA A 279 4.43 -2.09 1.34
C ALA A 279 4.71 -0.65 0.86
N PRO A 280 5.97 -0.21 0.87
CA PRO A 280 6.32 1.11 0.37
C PRO A 280 6.08 1.20 -1.14
N TYR A 281 5.94 2.42 -1.64
CA TYR A 281 5.97 2.69 -3.07
C TYR A 281 7.37 2.50 -3.61
N LYS A 282 7.49 2.07 -4.87
CA LYS A 282 8.77 2.18 -5.58
C LYS A 282 9.04 3.66 -5.85
N HIS A 283 10.23 4.12 -5.46
CA HIS A 283 10.67 5.49 -5.72
C HIS A 283 10.67 5.78 -7.23
N MET A 284 10.12 6.94 -7.58
CA MET A 284 10.05 7.41 -8.97
C MET A 284 11.25 8.30 -9.33
N VAL A 285 11.99 8.73 -8.32
CA VAL A 285 13.24 9.48 -8.45
C VAL A 285 14.44 8.56 -8.28
N GLU A 286 15.49 8.82 -9.06
CA GLU A 286 16.74 8.08 -8.95
C GLU A 286 17.45 8.40 -7.64
N SER A 287 18.06 7.35 -7.08
CA SER A 287 19.01 7.49 -5.98
C SER A 287 20.16 8.41 -6.40
N TYR A 288 20.55 9.31 -5.50
CA TYR A 288 21.62 10.25 -5.73
C TYR A 288 22.79 9.90 -4.80
N ALA A 289 23.75 9.14 -5.33
CA ALA A 289 24.89 8.63 -4.55
C ALA A 289 26.07 9.62 -4.50
N ASN A 290 26.22 10.46 -5.52
CA ASN A 290 27.33 11.39 -5.66
C ASN A 290 26.90 12.81 -5.25
N ASP A 291 26.54 12.97 -3.98
CA ASP A 291 26.23 14.27 -3.40
C ASP A 291 27.46 14.89 -2.73
N THR A 292 27.93 16.01 -3.28
CA THR A 292 29.01 16.80 -2.68
C THR A 292 28.49 18.01 -1.90
N SER A 293 27.16 18.16 -1.79
CA SER A 293 26.51 19.24 -1.07
C SER A 293 26.50 18.94 0.43
N ASP A 294 26.63 19.96 1.26
CA ASP A 294 26.39 19.85 2.70
C ASP A 294 25.01 20.44 3.06
N PHE A 295 24.68 20.46 4.35
CA PHE A 295 23.40 20.99 4.82
C PHE A 295 23.25 22.49 4.53
N ASP A 296 24.33 23.26 4.53
CA ASP A 296 24.30 24.72 4.41
C ASP A 296 24.40 25.20 2.96
N SER A 297 24.96 24.39 2.06
CA SER A 297 25.01 24.68 0.63
C SER A 297 23.63 24.63 -0.03
N ARG A 298 22.68 23.92 0.59
CA ARG A 298 21.29 23.77 0.13
C ARG A 298 20.46 25.00 0.45
N GLN A 299 20.03 25.73 -0.58
CA GLN A 299 19.32 27.01 -0.43
C GLN A 299 17.85 26.84 -0.03
N THR A 300 17.21 25.74 -0.42
CA THR A 300 15.81 25.48 -0.08
C THR A 300 15.75 24.75 1.25
N LEU A 301 15.06 25.32 2.24
CA LEU A 301 14.79 24.65 3.52
C LEU A 301 13.82 23.49 3.34
N LEU A 302 12.68 23.73 2.70
CA LEU A 302 11.57 22.78 2.65
C LEU A 302 11.02 22.65 1.24
N PHE A 303 10.89 21.42 0.74
CA PHE A 303 10.46 21.17 -0.64
C PHE A 303 9.27 20.22 -0.73
N PHE A 304 8.26 20.65 -1.48
CA PHE A 304 7.15 19.85 -1.96
C PHE A 304 6.85 20.22 -3.41
N GLN A 305 6.77 19.21 -4.27
CA GLN A 305 6.30 19.39 -5.64
C GLN A 305 5.42 18.21 -6.06
N GLY A 306 4.11 18.40 -5.96
CA GLY A 306 3.13 17.35 -6.18
C GLY A 306 1.74 17.92 -6.38
N SER A 307 0.75 17.05 -6.52
CA SER A 307 -0.64 17.51 -6.56
C SER A 307 -1.04 18.04 -5.17
N ILE A 308 -1.37 19.33 -5.10
CA ILE A 308 -1.73 20.04 -3.88
C ILE A 308 -3.20 19.77 -3.51
N TYR A 309 -4.12 19.99 -4.46
CA TYR A 309 -5.53 19.73 -4.23
C TYR A 309 -5.84 18.25 -4.35
N ARG A 310 -6.18 17.63 -3.22
CA ARG A 310 -6.52 16.21 -3.10
C ARG A 310 -7.73 16.04 -2.20
N LYS A 311 -8.47 14.96 -2.42
CA LYS A 311 -9.63 14.55 -1.61
C LYS A 311 -9.19 13.78 -0.36
N ASP A 312 -10.14 13.52 0.52
CA ASP A 312 -9.98 12.70 1.73
C ASP A 312 -8.82 13.21 2.61
N GLY A 313 -7.97 12.32 3.14
CA GLY A 313 -6.78 12.71 3.93
C GLY A 313 -5.78 13.59 3.17
N GLY A 314 -5.89 13.69 1.84
CA GLY A 314 -5.07 14.59 1.02
C GLY A 314 -5.41 16.07 1.20
N PHE A 315 -6.52 16.43 1.86
CA PHE A 315 -6.86 17.83 2.14
C PHE A 315 -5.79 18.56 2.97
N ALA A 316 -5.03 17.82 3.80
CA ALA A 316 -3.91 18.38 4.55
C ALA A 316 -2.85 19.05 3.66
N ARG A 317 -2.68 18.59 2.40
CA ARG A 317 -1.76 19.22 1.43
C ARG A 317 -2.20 20.64 1.08
N GLN A 318 -3.51 20.87 0.98
CA GLN A 318 -4.06 22.19 0.67
C GLN A 318 -3.82 23.16 1.83
N GLU A 319 -4.12 22.75 3.06
CA GLU A 319 -3.88 23.56 4.25
C GLU A 319 -2.38 23.91 4.39
N LEU A 320 -1.51 22.90 4.26
CA LEU A 320 -0.05 23.12 4.32
C LEU A 320 0.45 24.02 3.19
N PHE A 321 -0.11 23.91 1.98
CA PHE A 321 0.24 24.82 0.90
C PHE A 321 -0.06 26.27 1.25
N TYR A 322 -1.27 26.58 1.71
CA TYR A 322 -1.62 27.98 2.04
C TYR A 322 -0.86 28.52 3.25
N LEU A 323 -0.45 27.66 4.19
CA LEU A 323 0.38 28.05 5.32
C LEU A 323 1.85 28.30 4.95
N LEU A 324 2.40 27.53 3.98
CA LEU A 324 3.85 27.47 3.75
C LEU A 324 4.32 28.08 2.42
N LYS A 325 3.42 28.31 1.45
CA LYS A 325 3.81 28.70 0.08
C LYS A 325 4.56 30.04 -0.01
N ASP A 326 4.35 30.94 0.94
CA ASP A 326 4.97 32.27 0.96
C ASP A 326 6.08 32.37 2.03
N GLU A 327 6.42 31.26 2.69
CA GLU A 327 7.48 31.20 3.70
C GLU A 327 8.87 31.22 3.08
N LYS A 328 9.83 31.82 3.79
CA LYS A 328 11.20 31.95 3.31
C LYS A 328 11.84 30.57 3.13
N ASP A 329 12.54 30.38 2.01
CA ASP A 329 13.27 29.15 1.66
C ASP A 329 12.37 27.91 1.53
N VAL A 330 11.06 28.09 1.34
CA VAL A 330 10.10 27.00 1.09
C VAL A 330 9.70 26.95 -0.38
N HIS A 331 9.82 25.78 -0.99
CA HIS A 331 9.26 25.49 -2.31
C HIS A 331 8.05 24.58 -2.15
N PHE A 332 6.84 25.10 -2.36
CA PHE A 332 5.60 24.33 -2.33
C PHE A 332 4.83 24.57 -3.62
N ALA A 333 4.87 23.61 -4.55
CA ALA A 333 4.35 23.82 -5.90
C ALA A 333 3.58 22.62 -6.47
N PHE A 334 2.81 22.88 -7.52
CA PHE A 334 2.17 21.82 -8.29
C PHE A 334 3.20 20.98 -9.06
N GLY A 335 3.14 19.67 -8.88
CA GLY A 335 3.93 18.70 -9.63
C GLY A 335 3.28 18.24 -10.93
N SER A 336 4.10 17.75 -11.86
CA SER A 336 3.67 17.13 -13.12
C SER A 336 4.50 15.90 -13.40
N LEU A 337 3.89 14.91 -14.04
CA LEU A 337 4.57 13.70 -14.54
C LEU A 337 4.98 13.83 -16.01
N LYS A 338 4.53 14.90 -16.68
CA LYS A 338 4.88 15.20 -18.07
C LYS A 338 6.07 16.17 -18.12
N ASN A 339 6.66 16.32 -19.29
CA ASN A 339 7.65 17.38 -19.58
C ASN A 339 8.82 17.43 -18.57
N ASN A 340 9.42 16.28 -18.27
CA ASN A 340 10.52 16.12 -17.31
C ASN A 340 10.17 16.56 -15.87
N GLY A 341 8.89 16.58 -15.50
CA GLY A 341 8.46 17.02 -14.18
C GLY A 341 9.02 16.18 -13.03
N VAL A 342 9.21 14.87 -13.24
CA VAL A 342 9.89 13.98 -12.27
C VAL A 342 11.36 14.38 -12.09
N ILE A 343 12.07 14.64 -13.18
CA ILE A 343 13.48 15.07 -13.14
C ILE A 343 13.61 16.42 -12.42
N LYS A 344 12.75 17.38 -12.75
CA LYS A 344 12.74 18.71 -12.10
C LYS A 344 12.42 18.61 -10.61
N ALA A 345 11.43 17.78 -10.24
CA ALA A 345 11.13 17.52 -8.84
C ALA A 345 12.34 16.89 -8.12
N GLY A 346 12.98 15.90 -8.74
CA GLY A 346 14.20 15.28 -8.21
C GLY A 346 15.36 16.27 -8.03
N GLN A 347 15.57 17.18 -8.97
CA GLN A 347 16.56 18.27 -8.83
C GLN A 347 16.22 19.20 -7.66
N GLY A 348 14.95 19.61 -7.54
CA GLY A 348 14.49 20.42 -6.42
C GLY A 348 14.67 19.73 -5.07
N MET A 349 14.31 18.46 -4.97
CA MET A 349 14.55 17.63 -3.78
C MET A 349 16.04 17.57 -3.41
N ARG A 350 16.93 17.42 -4.40
CA ARG A 350 18.38 17.40 -4.20
C ARG A 350 18.97 18.74 -3.73
N LEU A 351 18.33 19.86 -4.06
CA LEU A 351 18.77 21.19 -3.62
C LEU A 351 18.17 21.60 -2.26
N SER A 352 17.38 20.73 -1.64
CA SER A 352 16.58 21.05 -0.46
C SER A 352 17.06 20.35 0.79
N LYS A 353 16.99 21.01 1.94
CA LYS A 353 17.37 20.45 3.24
C LYS A 353 16.37 19.38 3.68
N PHE A 354 15.08 19.62 3.49
CA PHE A 354 14.00 18.70 3.81
C PHE A 354 13.02 18.54 2.66
N CYS A 355 12.59 17.30 2.41
CA CYS A 355 11.50 16.98 1.48
C CYS A 355 10.25 16.60 2.27
N LEU A 356 9.14 17.25 1.95
CA LEU A 356 7.84 16.97 2.57
C LEU A 356 7.21 15.73 1.95
N ASN A 357 7.00 14.70 2.76
CA ASN A 357 6.19 13.54 2.42
C ASN A 357 4.80 13.67 3.07
N ILE A 358 3.86 14.31 2.37
CA ILE A 358 2.53 14.60 2.90
C ILE A 358 1.52 13.64 2.25
N ALA A 359 0.90 12.78 3.05
CA ALA A 359 -0.24 11.91 2.74
C ALA A 359 -0.45 11.60 1.23
N GLY A 360 0.07 10.45 0.77
CA GLY A 360 -0.14 9.91 -0.57
C GLY A 360 1.12 9.92 -1.45
N ASP A 361 0.93 9.67 -2.75
CA ASP A 361 1.98 9.57 -3.77
C ASP A 361 2.77 10.88 -3.85
N THR A 362 3.93 10.92 -3.21
CA THR A 362 4.96 11.95 -3.38
C THR A 362 6.20 11.23 -3.93
N PRO A 363 6.82 11.70 -5.04
CA PRO A 363 7.89 10.99 -5.74
C PRO A 363 9.08 10.55 -4.89
#